data_AF-A0A258TM61-F1
#
_entry.id   AF-A0A258TM61-F1
#
_cell.length_a   1.000
_cell.length_b   1.000
_cell.length_c   1.000
_cell.angle_alpha   90.00
_cell.angle_beta   90.00
_cell.angle_gamma   90.00
#
_symmetry.space_group_name_H-M   'P 1'
#
loop_
_entity.id
_entity.type
_entity.pdbx_description
1 polymer ?
#
loop_
_entity_poly.entity_id
_entity_poly.type
_entity_poly.pdbx_seq_one_letter_code
_entity_poly.pdbx_strand_id
1 'polypeptide(L)'
;MRLLRWAALAGVVHQPSLSPEMKLFITTGFLGGLTTFSTFSAEAFNLMHREQYGYAVAHVLLHVIGSLIMTALGYLTVQYFKH
;
A
#
# COMPACT_ATOMS: atom_id res chain seq x y z
N MET A 1 4.85 10.72 -7.02
CA MET A 1 3.79 11.05 -6.03
C MET A 1 3.51 9.97 -4.95
N ARG A 2 4.30 8.88 -4.85
CA ARG A 2 4.09 7.79 -3.87
C ARG A 2 4.95 7.90 -2.59
N LEU A 3 6.05 8.68 -2.63
CA LEU A 3 6.98 8.88 -1.50
C LEU A 3 6.41 9.78 -0.39
N LEU A 4 5.59 10.78 -0.74
CA LEU A 4 4.94 11.67 0.23
C LEU A 4 3.97 10.95 1.17
N ARG A 5 3.47 9.76 0.78
CA ARG A 5 2.45 9.02 1.52
C ARG A 5 3.02 8.34 2.77
N TRP A 6 4.20 7.74 2.64
CA TRP A 6 4.86 7.06 3.74
C TRP A 6 5.44 8.04 4.77
N ALA A 7 6.00 9.16 4.30
CA ALA A 7 6.45 10.24 5.17
C ALA A 7 5.29 10.86 5.97
N ALA A 8 4.13 11.06 5.34
CA ALA A 8 2.94 11.58 6.02
C ALA A 8 2.39 10.60 7.07
N LEU A 9 2.36 9.29 6.79
CA LEU A 9 1.87 8.27 7.73
C LEU A 9 2.74 8.15 8.99
N ALA A 10 4.05 8.25 8.85
CA ALA A 10 4.94 8.20 10.00
C ALA A 10 4.83 9.44 10.91
N GLY A 11 4.54 10.62 10.34
CA GLY A 11 4.25 11.82 11.12
C GLY A 11 2.92 11.73 11.87
N VAL A 12 1.88 11.20 11.22
CA VAL A 12 0.51 11.07 11.76
C VAL A 12 0.42 10.02 12.89
N VAL A 13 1.18 8.92 12.82
CA VAL A 13 1.13 7.86 13.84
C VAL A 13 1.83 8.26 15.14
N HIS A 14 2.82 9.17 15.09
CA HIS A 14 3.55 9.66 16.26
C HIS A 14 2.99 10.95 16.90
N GLN A 15 1.94 11.55 16.33
CA GLN A 15 1.24 12.69 16.97
C GLN A 15 0.23 12.15 18.02
N PRO A 16 0.40 12.45 19.32
CA PRO A 16 -0.50 11.97 20.37
C PRO A 16 -1.93 12.55 20.29
N SER A 17 -2.12 13.60 19.49
CA SER A 17 -3.37 14.37 19.37
C SER A 17 -4.34 13.88 18.29
N LEU A 18 -4.00 12.83 17.54
CA LEU A 18 -4.88 12.28 16.51
C LEU A 18 -5.80 11.21 17.10
N SER A 19 -7.10 11.46 16.97
CA SER A 19 -8.12 10.56 17.47
C SER A 19 -8.03 9.18 16.76
N PRO A 20 -8.34 8.08 17.46
CA PRO A 20 -8.26 6.72 16.89
C PRO A 20 -9.04 6.56 15.57
N GLU A 21 -10.13 7.31 15.40
CA GLU A 21 -10.99 7.28 14.22
C GLU A 21 -10.28 7.87 12.97
N MET A 22 -9.48 8.93 13.13
CA MET A 22 -8.68 9.48 12.03
C MET A 22 -7.54 8.55 11.62
N LYS A 23 -6.92 7.82 12.56
CA LYS A 23 -5.92 6.78 12.24
C LYS A 23 -6.56 5.67 11.42
N LEU A 24 -7.74 5.18 11.84
CA LEU A 24 -8.51 4.16 11.12
C LEU A 24 -8.94 4.64 9.72
N PHE A 25 -9.38 5.89 9.60
CA PHE A 25 -9.75 6.48 8.31
C PHE A 25 -8.57 6.54 7.35
N ILE A 26 -7.36 6.83 7.82
CA ILE A 26 -6.17 6.91 6.96
C ILE A 26 -5.62 5.53 6.61
N THR A 27 -5.50 4.61 7.57
CA THR A 27 -4.91 3.27 7.36
C THR A 27 -5.87 2.30 6.68
N THR A 28 -7.13 2.32 7.09
CA THR A 28 -8.13 1.33 6.65
C THR A 28 -9.02 1.90 5.57
N GLY A 29 -9.37 3.19 5.65
CA GLY A 29 -10.20 3.89 4.65
C GLY A 29 -9.41 4.38 3.44
N PHE A 30 -8.50 5.35 3.63
CA PHE A 30 -7.81 6.05 2.55
C PHE A 30 -6.71 5.20 1.90
N LEU A 31 -5.87 4.52 2.69
CA LEU A 31 -4.89 3.55 2.18
C LEU A 31 -5.56 2.29 1.64
N GLY A 32 -6.55 1.74 2.35
CA GLY A 32 -7.33 0.57 1.90
C GLY A 32 -8.11 0.84 0.61
N GLY A 33 -8.64 2.05 0.43
CA GLY A 33 -9.26 2.50 -0.82
C GLY A 33 -8.27 2.83 -1.95
N LEU A 34 -7.01 3.12 -1.62
CA LEU A 34 -5.93 3.33 -2.60
C LEU A 34 -5.26 2.04 -3.08
N THR A 35 -5.43 0.95 -2.32
CA THR A 35 -5.07 -0.42 -2.71
C THR A 35 -6.34 -1.21 -2.89
N THR A 36 -7.02 -1.00 -4.02
CA THR A 36 -8.25 -1.70 -4.37
C THR A 36 -7.99 -3.20 -4.56
N PHE A 37 -8.05 -3.96 -3.47
CA PHE A 37 -7.98 -5.41 -3.51
C PHE A 37 -9.06 -5.99 -4.45
N SER A 38 -10.20 -5.29 -4.58
CA SER A 38 -11.26 -5.62 -5.54
C SER A 38 -10.80 -5.49 -7.00
N THR A 39 -10.13 -4.40 -7.39
CA THR A 39 -9.60 -4.23 -8.76
C THR A 39 -8.49 -5.24 -9.02
N PHE A 40 -7.55 -5.39 -8.08
CA PHE A 40 -6.50 -6.39 -8.15
C PHE A 40 -7.06 -7.81 -8.36
N SER A 41 -8.07 -8.19 -7.57
CA SER A 41 -8.70 -9.52 -7.66
C SER A 41 -9.48 -9.70 -8.96
N ALA A 42 -10.19 -8.67 -9.43
CA ALA A 42 -10.92 -8.71 -10.69
C ALA A 42 -9.97 -8.87 -11.89
N GLU A 43 -8.84 -8.16 -11.89
CA GLU A 43 -7.82 -8.29 -12.95
C GLU A 43 -7.12 -9.66 -12.91
N ALA A 44 -6.72 -10.13 -11.72
CA ALA A 44 -6.13 -11.46 -11.57
C ALA A 44 -7.12 -12.55 -12.02
N PHE A 45 -8.40 -12.43 -11.64
CA PHE A 45 -9.45 -13.36 -12.07
C PHE A 45 -9.69 -13.31 -13.58
N ASN A 46 -9.72 -12.13 -14.19
CA ASN A 46 -9.87 -11.96 -15.64
C ASN A 46 -8.69 -12.59 -16.40
N LEU A 47 -7.46 -12.45 -15.90
CA LEU A 47 -6.28 -13.11 -16.48
C LEU A 47 -6.37 -14.65 -16.37
N MET A 48 -6.83 -15.17 -15.22
CA MET A 48 -7.07 -16.61 -15.06
C MET A 48 -8.21 -17.11 -15.97
N HIS A 49 -9.29 -16.34 -16.12
CA HIS A 49 -10.42 -16.68 -16.99
C HIS A 49 -10.02 -16.67 -18.48
N ARG A 50 -9.05 -15.83 -18.87
CA ARG A 50 -8.44 -15.82 -20.20
C ARG A 50 -7.36 -16.89 -20.40
N GLU A 51 -7.21 -17.82 -19.45
CA GLU A 51 -6.16 -18.86 -19.44
C GLU A 51 -4.72 -18.29 -19.47
N GLN A 52 -4.56 -17.01 -19.13
CA GLN A 52 -3.28 -16.29 -19.12
C GLN A 52 -2.60 -16.41 -17.76
N TYR A 53 -2.35 -17.63 -17.31
CA TYR A 53 -1.83 -17.90 -15.96
C TYR A 53 -0.46 -17.26 -15.69
N GLY A 54 0.42 -17.19 -16.70
CA GLY A 54 1.71 -16.51 -16.56
C GLY A 54 1.57 -15.03 -16.22
N TYR A 55 0.64 -14.33 -16.87
CA TYR A 55 0.36 -12.92 -16.58
C TYR A 55 -0.35 -12.75 -15.24
N ALA A 56 -1.24 -13.68 -14.86
CA ALA A 56 -1.88 -13.66 -13.54
C ALA A 56 -0.84 -13.75 -12.40
N VAL A 57 0.12 -14.69 -12.52
CA VAL A 57 1.21 -14.84 -11.53
C VAL A 57 2.10 -13.60 -11.51
N ALA A 58 2.50 -13.08 -12.67
CA ALA A 58 3.31 -11.86 -12.75
C ALA A 58 2.60 -10.66 -12.12
N HIS A 59 1.30 -10.48 -12.37
CA HIS A 59 0.48 -9.43 -11.80
C HIS A 59 0.44 -9.51 -10.27
N VAL A 60 0.19 -10.71 -9.72
CA VAL A 60 0.19 -10.95 -8.26
C VAL A 60 1.55 -10.62 -7.65
N LEU A 61 2.64 -11.17 -8.21
CA LEU A 61 3.98 -10.99 -7.67
C LEU A 61 4.44 -9.52 -7.73
N LEU A 62 4.19 -8.83 -8.83
CA LEU A 62 4.55 -7.42 -8.97
C LEU A 62 3.82 -6.54 -7.94
N HIS A 63 2.54 -6.79 -7.70
CA HIS A 63 1.78 -6.04 -6.71
C HIS A 63 2.28 -6.32 -5.29
N VAL A 64 2.45 -7.59 -4.92
CA VAL A 64 2.90 -7.98 -3.57
C VAL A 64 4.32 -7.49 -3.31
N ILE A 65 5.28 -7.85 -4.16
CA ILE A 65 6.69 -7.48 -3.98
C ILE A 65 6.85 -5.96 -4.07
N GLY A 66 6.19 -5.30 -5.03
CA GLY A 66 6.22 -3.85 -5.17
C GLY A 66 5.69 -3.13 -3.92
N SER A 67 4.63 -3.64 -3.30
CA SER A 67 4.08 -3.08 -2.05
C SER A 67 5.06 -3.23 -0.87
N LEU A 68 5.72 -4.38 -0.74
CA LEU A 68 6.70 -4.63 0.32
C LEU A 68 7.92 -3.72 0.17
N ILE A 69 8.45 -3.56 -1.06
CA ILE A 69 9.57 -2.66 -1.35
C ILE A 69 9.20 -1.23 -0.99
N MET A 70 8.01 -0.75 -1.41
CA MET A 70 7.56 0.61 -1.10
C MET A 70 7.37 0.84 0.40
N THR A 71 6.92 -0.17 1.12
CA THR A 71 6.79 -0.13 2.59
C THR A 71 8.15 -0.03 3.26
N ALA A 72 9.12 -0.85 2.84
CA ALA A 72 10.49 -0.80 3.33
C ALA A 72 11.14 0.56 3.05
N LEU A 73 11.00 1.09 1.83
CA LEU A 73 11.51 2.41 1.46
C LEU A 73 10.87 3.53 2.29
N GLY A 74 9.55 3.45 2.54
CA GLY A 74 8.84 4.38 3.40
C GLY A 74 9.38 4.39 4.83
N TYR A 75 9.60 3.20 5.40
CA TYR A 75 10.18 3.04 6.73
C TYR A 75 11.62 3.61 6.81
N LEU A 76 12.48 3.28 5.83
CA LEU A 76 13.85 3.76 5.77
C LEU A 76 13.91 5.29 5.63
N THR A 77 13.01 5.88 4.84
CA THR A 77 12.92 7.34 4.66
C THR A 77 12.67 8.02 6.01
N VAL A 78 11.74 7.48 6.79
CA VAL A 78 11.38 8.04 8.11
C VAL A 78 12.53 7.91 9.11
N GLN A 79 13.25 6.78 9.07
CA GLN A 79 14.44 6.59 9.90
C GLN A 79 15.54 7.59 9.54
N TYR A 80 15.74 7.89 8.26
CA TYR A 80 16.71 8.89 7.82
C TYR A 80 16.38 10.30 8.34
N PHE A 81 15.10 10.70 8.37
CA PHE A 81 14.68 12.01 8.89
C PHE A 81 14.66 12.10 10.43
N LYS A 82 14.70 10.97 11.15
CA LYS A 82 14.79 10.95 12.61
C LYS A 82 16.24 11.05 13.13
N HIS A 83 17.23 10.95 12.25
CA HIS A 83 18.64 11.22 12.53
C HIS A 83 19.02 12.67 12.20
#